data_AF-A0A2S9H2Y8-F1
#
_entry.id   AF-A0A2S9H2Y8-F1
#
_cell.length_a   1.000
_cell.length_b   1.000
_cell.length_c   1.000
_cell.angle_alpha   90.00
_cell.angle_beta   90.00
_cell.angle_gamma   90.00
#
_symmetry.space_group_name_H-M   'P 1'
#
loop_
_entity.id
_entity.type
_entity.pdbx_description
1 polymer ?
#
loop_
_entity_poly.entity_id
_entity_poly.type
_entity_poly.pdbx_seq_one_letter_code
_entity_poly.pdbx_strand_id
1 'polypeptide(L)'
;MRDTEREEFIDWIADNPLAGDVISGSGGLRKVRWSRSGMGKSGGARVIYYTRLASGELVLLLVYAKAKFDNLRPEFLLKLKEHFDEQTK
;
A
#
# COMPACT_ATOMS: atom_id res chain seq x y z
N MET A 1 2.04 -12.51 -1.78
CA MET A 1 2.24 -12.26 -0.34
C MET A 1 1.50 -13.37 0.38
N ARG A 2 2.23 -14.13 1.22
CA ARG A 2 1.65 -15.14 2.11
C ARG A 2 1.03 -14.45 3.33
N ASP A 3 0.17 -15.13 4.08
CA ASP A 3 -0.48 -14.52 5.25
C ASP A 3 0.52 -14.07 6.32
N THR A 4 1.56 -14.87 6.59
CA THR A 4 2.63 -14.50 7.53
C THR A 4 3.39 -13.25 7.08
N GLU A 5 3.70 -13.13 5.78
CA GLU A 5 4.34 -11.93 5.24
C GLU A 5 3.42 -10.71 5.35
N ARG A 6 2.11 -10.91 5.18
CA ARG A 6 1.09 -9.87 5.30
C ARG A 6 1.04 -9.33 6.73
N GLU A 7 1.01 -10.21 7.73
CA GLU A 7 1.02 -9.83 9.14
C GLU A 7 2.27 -9.02 9.49
N GLU A 8 3.45 -9.51 9.10
CA GLU A 8 4.72 -8.81 9.32
C GLU A 8 4.74 -7.42 8.69
N PHE A 9 4.17 -7.28 7.49
CA PHE A 9 4.05 -5.99 6.83
C PHE A 9 3.05 -5.07 7.56
N ILE A 10 1.92 -5.60 8.04
CA ILE A 10 0.90 -4.83 8.77
C ILE A 10 1.50 -4.27 10.06
N ASP A 11 2.19 -5.10 10.83
CA ASP A 11 2.86 -4.66 12.07
C ASP A 11 3.88 -3.56 11.76
N TRP A 12 4.72 -3.79 10.74
CA TRP A 12 5.74 -2.82 10.35
C TRP A 12 5.15 -1.49 9.85
N ILE A 13 4.09 -1.52 9.02
CA ILE A 13 3.53 -0.27 8.47
C ILE A 13 2.71 0.50 9.50
N ALA A 14 2.13 -0.17 10.48
CA ALA A 14 1.45 0.48 11.60
C ALA A 14 2.41 1.39 12.39
N ASP A 15 3.64 0.91 12.63
CA ASP A 15 4.70 1.69 13.28
C ASP A 15 5.36 2.72 12.35
N ASN A 16 5.22 2.55 11.03
CA ASN A 16 5.90 3.35 10.01
C ASN A 16 4.92 3.94 8.97
N PRO A 17 3.87 4.69 9.38
CA PRO A 17 2.78 5.11 8.50
C PRO A 17 3.19 6.07 7.38
N LEU A 18 4.41 6.63 7.44
CA LEU A 18 4.95 7.55 6.44
C LEU A 18 6.04 6.95 5.56
N ALA A 19 6.40 5.67 5.75
CA ALA A 19 7.53 5.04 5.06
C ALA A 19 7.34 4.83 3.55
N GLY A 20 6.14 5.08 3.02
CA GLY A 20 5.86 4.97 1.60
C GLY A 20 6.11 6.26 0.84
N ASP A 21 6.64 6.12 -0.37
CA ASP A 21 6.80 7.20 -1.33
C ASP A 21 5.43 7.76 -1.72
N VAL A 22 5.25 9.08 -1.64
CA VAL A 22 4.03 9.73 -2.11
C VAL A 22 3.91 9.55 -3.63
N ILE A 23 2.74 9.08 -4.08
CA ILE A 23 2.42 9.02 -5.51
C ILE A 23 1.79 10.36 -5.89
N SER A 24 2.51 11.20 -6.64
CA SER A 24 1.99 12.50 -7.07
C SER A 24 0.70 12.36 -7.90
N GLY A 25 -0.27 13.25 -7.69
CA GLY A 25 -1.56 13.24 -8.41
C GLY A 25 -2.55 12.16 -7.96
N SER A 26 -2.25 11.39 -6.92
CA SER A 26 -3.08 10.26 -6.47
C SER A 26 -4.02 10.56 -5.29
N GLY A 27 -4.08 11.81 -4.83
CA GLY A 27 -4.87 12.18 -3.64
C GLY A 27 -4.27 11.71 -2.32
N GLY A 28 -2.93 11.65 -2.23
CA GLY A 28 -2.21 11.32 -0.99
C GLY A 28 -1.91 9.85 -0.77
N LEU A 29 -2.05 9.00 -1.79
CA LEU A 29 -1.62 7.60 -1.70
C LEU A 29 -0.09 7.51 -1.62
N ARG A 30 0.36 6.49 -0.88
CA ARG A 30 1.76 6.15 -0.66
C ARG A 30 2.07 4.75 -1.17
N LYS A 31 3.32 4.51 -1.58
CA LYS A 31 3.79 3.22 -2.09
C LYS A 31 4.98 2.72 -1.30
N VAL A 32 4.88 1.50 -0.77
CA VAL A 32 6.02 0.78 -0.18
C VAL A 32 6.44 -0.38 -1.08
N ARG A 33 7.75 -0.51 -1.27
CA ARG A 33 8.38 -1.70 -1.85
C ARG A 33 8.79 -2.61 -0.70
N TRP A 34 7.95 -3.58 -0.37
CA TRP A 34 8.18 -4.48 0.75
C TRP A 34 9.14 -5.59 0.35
N SER A 35 10.25 -5.69 1.10
CA SER A 35 11.12 -6.86 1.07
C SER A 35 11.80 -7.11 2.41
N ARG A 36 11.66 -8.31 2.97
CA ARG A 36 12.37 -8.75 4.18
C ARG A 36 13.59 -9.62 3.84
N SER A 37 14.60 -9.59 4.70
CA SER A 37 15.72 -10.55 4.67
C SER A 37 15.21 -12.00 4.75
N GLY A 38 15.77 -12.89 3.93
CA GLY A 38 15.33 -14.29 3.82
C GLY A 38 14.15 -14.52 2.86
N MET A 39 13.54 -13.48 2.30
CA MET A 39 12.56 -13.65 1.23
C MET A 39 13.26 -13.98 -0.09
N GLY A 40 12.92 -15.14 -0.67
CA GLY A 40 13.33 -15.51 -2.02
C GLY A 40 12.72 -14.59 -3.09
N LYS A 41 13.03 -14.88 -4.37
CA LYS A 41 12.57 -14.07 -5.53
C LYS A 41 11.06 -13.78 -5.54
N SER A 42 10.23 -14.63 -4.93
CA SER A 42 8.77 -14.52 -4.86
C SER A 42 8.22 -13.75 -3.65
N GLY A 43 9.03 -13.43 -2.64
CA GLY A 43 8.51 -12.85 -1.39
C GLY A 43 8.20 -11.36 -1.46
N GLY A 44 8.71 -10.63 -2.46
CA GLY A 44 8.58 -9.17 -2.53
C GLY A 44 7.20 -8.71 -2.97
N ALA A 45 6.67 -7.65 -2.35
CA ALA A 45 5.40 -7.03 -2.72
C ALA A 45 5.51 -5.52 -2.87
N ARG A 46 4.62 -4.93 -3.67
CA ARG A 46 4.36 -3.49 -3.65
C ARG A 46 3.00 -3.26 -3.03
N VAL A 47 2.97 -2.36 -2.06
CA VAL A 47 1.76 -2.01 -1.33
C VAL A 47 1.46 -0.55 -1.56
N ILE A 48 0.24 -0.26 -2.01
CA ILE A 48 -0.30 1.09 -2.12
C ILE A 48 -1.31 1.28 -0.98
N TYR A 49 -1.14 2.33 -0.21
CA TYR A 49 -1.95 2.61 0.98
C TYR A 49 -2.17 4.11 1.17
N TYR A 50 -3.05 4.47 2.09
CA TYR A 50 -3.18 5.83 2.59
C TYR A 50 -3.52 5.84 4.06
N THR A 51 -3.30 6.99 4.69
CA THR A 51 -3.52 7.21 6.11
C THR A 51 -4.62 8.24 6.30
N ARG A 52 -5.57 7.95 7.18
CA ARG A 52 -6.49 8.95 7.73
C ARG A 52 -5.98 9.27 9.14
N LEU A 53 -4.92 10.07 9.22
CA LEU A 53 -4.19 10.30 10.48
C LEU A 53 -5.07 10.85 11.61
N ALA A 54 -6.07 11.67 11.27
CA ALA A 54 -7.03 12.18 12.24
C ALA A 54 -7.91 11.08 12.88
N SER A 55 -8.17 9.98 12.17
CA SER A 55 -8.86 8.79 12.72
C SER A 55 -7.90 7.71 13.20
N GLY A 56 -6.59 7.90 13.07
CA GLY A 56 -5.59 6.87 13.38
C GLY A 56 -5.63 5.65 12.45
N GLU A 57 -6.29 5.77 11.29
CA GLU A 57 -6.50 4.64 10.38
C GLU A 57 -5.43 4.59 9.27
N LEU A 58 -5.03 3.37 8.94
CA LEU A 58 -4.22 3.06 7.77
C LEU A 58 -4.97 2.06 6.89
N VAL A 59 -5.15 2.41 5.62
CA VAL A 59 -5.92 1.62 4.66
C VAL A 59 -5.00 1.08 3.58
N LEU A 60 -4.90 -0.25 3.50
CA LEU A 60 -4.17 -0.96 2.45
C LEU A 60 -5.06 -1.12 1.22
N LEU A 61 -4.81 -0.33 0.18
CA LEU A 61 -5.67 -0.29 -1.01
C LEU A 61 -5.33 -1.40 -2.01
N LEU A 62 -4.04 -1.64 -2.25
CA LEU A 62 -3.56 -2.65 -3.21
C LEU A 62 -2.28 -3.32 -2.73
N VAL A 63 -2.19 -4.64 -2.96
CA VAL A 63 -0.96 -5.44 -2.77
C VAL A 63 -0.71 -6.24 -4.05
N TYR A 64 0.48 -6.12 -4.64
CA TYR A 64 0.81 -6.85 -5.87
C TYR A 64 2.29 -7.25 -5.95
N ALA A 65 2.55 -8.37 -6.64
CA ALA A 65 3.89 -8.88 -6.88
C ALA A 65 4.67 -8.03 -7.91
N LYS A 66 6.00 -8.19 -7.94
CA LYS A 66 6.86 -7.58 -8.97
C LYS A 66 6.35 -7.92 -10.38
N ALA A 67 6.37 -6.92 -11.27
CA ALA A 67 5.99 -6.97 -12.69
C ALA A 67 4.50 -6.83 -13.07
N LYS A 68 3.53 -6.88 -12.14
CA LYS A 68 2.11 -6.75 -12.54
C LYS A 68 1.61 -5.33 -12.79
N PHE A 69 2.14 -4.31 -12.09
CA PHE A 69 1.54 -2.96 -12.10
C PHE A 69 2.55 -1.84 -11.77
N ASP A 70 3.68 -1.78 -12.47
CA ASP A 70 4.72 -0.79 -12.13
C ASP A 70 4.29 0.65 -12.47
N ASN A 71 3.49 0.84 -13.53
CA ASN A 71 2.97 2.14 -13.98
C ASN A 71 1.44 2.22 -13.91
N LEU A 72 0.88 2.21 -12.70
CA LEU A 72 -0.51 2.63 -12.50
C LEU A 72 -0.60 4.16 -12.60
N ARG A 73 -1.49 4.64 -13.45
CA ARG A 73 -1.76 6.07 -13.61
C ARG A 73 -2.31 6.65 -12.30
N PRO A 74 -1.81 7.81 -11.83
CA PRO A 74 -2.30 8.42 -10.59
C PRO A 74 -3.81 8.65 -10.56
N GLU A 75 -4.42 8.99 -11.69
CA GLU A 75 -5.86 9.25 -11.81
C GLU A 75 -6.68 7.97 -11.59
N PHE A 76 -6.16 6.81 -11.98
CA PHE A 76 -6.80 5.53 -11.71
C PHE A 76 -6.76 5.20 -10.22
N LEU A 77 -5.61 5.45 -9.58
CA LEU A 77 -5.45 5.22 -8.15
C LEU A 77 -6.34 6.16 -7.31
N LEU A 78 -6.47 7.42 -7.73
CA LEU A 78 -7.38 8.38 -7.10
C LEU A 78 -8.83 7.88 -7.15
N LYS A 79 -9.32 7.47 -8.32
CA LYS A 79 -10.68 6.90 -8.46
C LYS A 79 -10.89 5.67 -7.60
N LEU A 80 -9.87 4.81 -7.49
CA LEU A 80 -9.95 3.62 -6.64
C LEU A 80 -10.06 4.00 -5.15
N LYS A 81 -9.30 5.01 -4.71
CA LYS A 81 -9.39 5.55 -3.35
C LYS A 81 -10.77 6.13 -3.07
N GLU A 82 -11.30 6.96 -3.97
CA GLU A 82 -12.63 7.57 -3.85
C GLU A 82 -13.72 6.51 -3.72
N HIS A 83 -13.70 5.51 -4.61
CA HIS A 83 -14.65 4.40 -4.56
C HIS A 83 -14.56 3.62 -3.23
N PHE A 84 -13.36 3.35 -2.74
CA PHE A 84 -13.18 2.66 -1.46
C PHE A 84 -13.70 3.49 -0.29
N ASP A 85 -13.39 4.79 -0.25
CA ASP A 85 -13.84 5.72 0.79
C ASP A 85 -15.38 5.83 0.82
N GLU A 86 -16.05 5.78 -0.32
CA GLU A 86 -17.53 5.76 -0.40
C GLU A 86 -18.14 4.50 0.23
N GLN A 87 -17.46 3.35 0.12
CA GLN A 87 -17.93 2.07 0.66
C GLN A 87 -17.61 1.88 2.16
N THR A 88 -16.65 2.66 2.69
CA THR A 88 -16.24 2.58 4.11
C THR A 88 -16.79 3.73 4.97
N LYS A 89 -17.71 4.54 4.43
CA LYS A 89 -18.55 5.46 5.20
C LYS A 89 -19.76 4.74 5.79
#